data_AF-A0A821NLJ4-F1
#
_entry.id   AF-A0A821NLJ4-F1
#
_cell.length_a   1.000
_cell.length_b   1.000
_cell.length_c   1.000
_cell.angle_alpha   90.00
_cell.angle_beta   90.00
_cell.angle_gamma   90.00
#
_symmetry.space_group_name_H-M   'P 1'
#
loop_
_entity.id
_entity.type
_entity.pdbx_description
1 polymer ?
#
loop_
_entity_poly.entity_id
_entity_poly.type
_entity_poly.pdbx_seq_one_letter_code
_entity_poly.pdbx_strand_id
1 'polypeptide(L)'
;MKCDRGSSLLCLDWREICDGKIDCLDGGEHEKYCLELYMNQCGDNEYQCRNGMCINEKFLIEANINGIGGQECLDRSDERNYKYSGSL
;
A
#
# COMPACT_ATOMS: atom_id res chain seq x y z
N MET A 1 -13.22 -3.00 8.75
CA MET A 1 -14.00 -3.58 7.64
C MET A 1 -14.47 -4.97 8.03
N LYS A 2 -15.60 -5.45 7.50
CA LYS A 2 -16.04 -6.84 7.69
C LYS A 2 -15.66 -7.63 6.43
N CYS A 3 -15.00 -8.77 6.61
CA CYS A 3 -14.61 -9.68 5.54
C CYS A 3 -14.68 -11.09 6.09
N ASP A 4 -15.54 -11.92 5.51
CA ASP A 4 -15.66 -13.34 5.84
C ASP A 4 -14.79 -14.17 4.88
N ARG A 5 -13.73 -14.79 5.38
CA ARG A 5 -12.89 -15.74 4.62
C ARG A 5 -13.23 -17.20 4.96
N GLY A 6 -14.43 -17.46 5.49
CA GLY A 6 -14.88 -18.77 5.92
C GLY A 6 -14.17 -19.22 7.19
N SER A 7 -13.41 -20.31 7.14
CA SER A 7 -12.69 -20.85 8.30
C SER A 7 -11.40 -20.11 8.64
N SER A 8 -10.96 -19.17 7.80
CA SER A 8 -9.77 -18.36 8.06
C SER A 8 -10.08 -17.19 8.99
N LEU A 9 -9.40 -17.16 10.14
CA LEU A 9 -9.42 -16.03 11.09
C LEU A 9 -8.44 -14.91 10.71
N LEU A 10 -7.77 -15.02 9.56
CA LEU A 10 -6.79 -14.04 9.12
C LEU A 10 -7.49 -12.82 8.51
N CYS A 11 -7.01 -11.63 8.88
CA CYS A 11 -7.38 -10.40 8.20
C CYS A 11 -6.84 -10.41 6.75
N LEU A 12 -7.47 -9.62 5.88
CA LEU A 12 -6.91 -9.33 4.57
C LEU A 12 -5.55 -8.61 4.73
N ASP A 13 -4.63 -8.97 3.85
CA ASP A 13 -3.41 -8.20 3.63
C ASP A 13 -3.77 -6.89 2.90
N TRP A 14 -3.03 -5.81 3.15
CA TRP A 14 -3.26 -4.52 2.48
C TRP A 14 -3.12 -4.60 0.96
N ARG A 15 -2.40 -5.60 0.45
CA ARG A 15 -2.27 -5.89 -0.99
C ARG A 15 -3.52 -6.53 -1.60
N GLU A 16 -4.40 -7.09 -0.78
CA GLU A 16 -5.70 -7.65 -1.18
C GLU A 16 -6.80 -6.58 -1.14
N ILE A 17 -6.51 -5.34 -0.71
CA ILE A 17 -7.48 -4.25 -0.67
C ILE A 17 -7.31 -3.38 -1.91
N CYS A 18 -8.43 -3.11 -2.59
CA CYS A 18 -8.47 -2.32 -3.81
C CYS A 18 -7.60 -2.91 -4.92
N ASP A 19 -7.52 -4.24 -5.01
CA ASP A 19 -6.71 -4.95 -6.00
C ASP A 19 -7.52 -5.38 -7.23
N GLY A 20 -8.83 -5.10 -7.23
CA GLY A 20 -9.76 -5.47 -8.29
C GLY A 20 -10.34 -6.88 -8.15
N LYS A 21 -10.08 -7.59 -7.04
CA LYS A 21 -10.62 -8.93 -6.76
C LYS A 21 -11.54 -8.92 -5.56
N ILE A 22 -12.48 -9.86 -5.55
CA ILE A 22 -13.38 -10.08 -4.42
C ILE A 22 -12.81 -11.23 -3.59
N ASP A 23 -12.04 -10.89 -2.55
CA ASP A 23 -11.37 -11.86 -1.68
C ASP A 23 -12.23 -12.38 -0.51
N CYS A 24 -13.30 -11.66 -0.17
CA CYS A 24 -14.24 -12.05 0.90
C CYS A 24 -15.45 -12.79 0.32
N LEU A 25 -15.97 -13.76 1.09
CA LEU A 25 -17.16 -14.55 0.75
C LEU A 25 -18.47 -13.80 1.00
N ASP A 26 -18.48 -12.88 1.96
CA ASP A 26 -19.65 -12.06 2.33
C ASP A 26 -19.80 -10.81 1.47
N GLY A 27 -18.98 -10.65 0.42
CA GLY A 27 -19.06 -9.58 -0.57
C GLY A 27 -17.72 -8.94 -0.90
N GLY A 28 -17.75 -7.78 -1.55
CA GLY A 28 -16.55 -7.02 -1.95
C GLY A 28 -16.41 -5.70 -1.22
N GLU A 29 -16.69 -5.65 0.08
CA GLU A 29 -16.64 -4.38 0.84
C GLU A 29 -15.25 -3.75 0.82
N HIS A 30 -14.18 -4.55 0.72
CA HIS A 30 -12.80 -4.08 0.60
C HIS A 30 -12.49 -3.39 -0.74
N GLU A 31 -13.35 -3.55 -1.75
CA GLU A 31 -13.18 -2.92 -3.07
C GLU A 31 -14.09 -1.69 -3.29
N LYS A 32 -14.97 -1.34 -2.35
CA LYS A 32 -15.97 -0.28 -2.58
C LYS A 32 -15.43 1.14 -2.47
N TYR A 33 -14.49 1.36 -1.56
CA TYR A 33 -14.07 2.71 -1.15
C TYR A 33 -12.60 2.99 -1.51
N CYS A 34 -12.20 2.52 -2.69
CA CYS A 34 -10.82 2.65 -3.14
C CYS A 34 -10.43 4.08 -3.48
N LEU A 35 -11.39 4.86 -4.00
CA LEU A 35 -11.15 6.24 -4.38
C LEU A 35 -10.78 7.10 -3.17
N GLU A 36 -11.41 6.83 -2.03
CA GLU A 36 -11.17 7.52 -0.76
C GLU A 36 -9.73 7.31 -0.27
N LEU A 37 -9.14 6.14 -0.51
CA LEU A 37 -7.72 5.89 -0.21
C LEU A 37 -6.79 6.74 -1.09
N TYR A 38 -7.14 6.89 -2.37
CA TYR A 38 -6.37 7.68 -3.33
C TYR A 38 -6.56 9.20 -3.16
N MET A 39 -7.66 9.63 -2.55
CA MET A 39 -7.95 11.04 -2.31
C MET A 39 -7.21 11.61 -1.10
N ASN A 40 -6.57 10.79 -0.27
CA ASN A 40 -5.76 11.32 0.81
C ASN A 40 -4.66 12.22 0.25
N GLN A 41 -4.34 13.32 0.93
CA GLN A 41 -3.29 14.24 0.52
C GLN A 41 -2.18 14.21 1.58
N CYS A 42 -1.02 13.73 1.17
CA CYS A 42 0.19 13.77 2.01
C CYS A 42 0.84 15.15 1.96
N GLY A 43 1.69 15.46 2.95
CA GLY A 43 2.47 16.69 2.95
C GLY A 43 3.56 16.72 1.88
N ASP A 44 4.17 17.89 1.68
CA ASP A 44 5.16 18.15 0.62
C ASP A 44 6.41 17.25 0.66
N ASN A 45 6.72 16.61 1.80
CA ASN A 45 7.88 15.71 1.98
C ASN A 45 7.46 14.28 2.33
N GLU A 46 6.25 13.89 1.94
CA GLU A 46 5.69 12.58 2.21
C GLU A 46 5.29 11.87 0.91
N TYR A 47 5.61 10.58 0.86
CA TYR A 47 5.15 9.69 -0.19
C TYR A 47 3.82 9.07 0.20
N GLN A 48 2.84 9.12 -0.70
CA GLN A 48 1.55 8.45 -0.53
C GLN A 48 1.61 7.00 -1.05
N CYS A 49 1.51 6.06 -0.12
CA CYS A 49 1.28 4.65 -0.41
C CYS A 49 -0.09 4.45 -1.09
N ARG A 50 -0.25 3.38 -1.87
CA ARG A 50 -1.52 3.08 -2.56
C ARG A 50 -2.68 2.85 -1.60
N ASN A 51 -2.41 2.38 -0.39
CA ASN A 51 -3.41 2.23 0.67
C ASN A 51 -3.79 3.57 1.34
N GLY A 52 -3.29 4.71 0.83
CA GLY A 52 -3.55 6.05 1.35
C GLY A 52 -2.66 6.46 2.51
N MET A 53 -1.75 5.60 2.99
CA MET A 53 -0.82 5.96 4.05
C MET A 53 0.24 6.95 3.54
N CYS A 54 0.65 7.89 4.38
CA CYS A 54 1.75 8.81 4.10
C CYS A 54 2.98 8.36 4.88
N ILE A 55 4.11 8.23 4.19
CA ILE A 55 5.41 7.92 4.79
C ILE A 55 6.40 9.03 4.44
N ASN A 56 7.43 9.23 5.27
CA ASN A 56 8.44 10.24 4.97
C ASN A 56 9.26 9.85 3.72
N GLU A 57 9.42 10.76 2.75
CA GLU A 57 10.17 10.49 1.52
C GLU A 57 11.63 10.07 1.78
N LYS A 58 12.21 10.45 2.92
CA LYS A 58 13.56 10.01 3.33
C LYS A 58 13.70 8.49 3.34
N PHE A 59 12.63 7.76 3.66
CA PHE A 59 12.66 6.30 3.65
C PHE A 59 12.81 5.73 2.24
N LEU A 60 12.24 6.38 1.22
CA LEU A 60 12.46 6.00 -0.18
C LEU A 60 13.90 6.22 -0.60
N ILE A 61 14.51 7.32 -0.15
CA ILE A 61 15.90 7.66 -0.46
C ILE A 61 16.85 6.65 0.21
N GLU A 62 16.64 6.35 1.49
CA GLU A 62 17.44 5.35 2.22
C GLU A 62 17.29 3.95 1.63
N ALA A 63 16.07 3.59 1.20
CA ALA A 63 15.77 2.39 0.40
C ALA A 63 16.64 2.32 -0.86
N ASN A 64 16.67 3.39 -1.64
CA ASN A 64 17.43 3.45 -2.90
C ASN A 64 18.95 3.42 -2.68
N ILE A 65 19.46 4.09 -1.64
CA ILE A 65 20.91 4.23 -1.43
C ILE A 65 21.53 2.95 -0.87
N ASN A 66 20.90 2.35 0.15
CA ASN A 66 21.51 1.27 0.91
C ASN A 66 20.91 -0.10 0.60
N GLY A 67 19.74 -0.16 -0.04
CA GLY A 67 18.97 -1.40 -0.14
C GLY A 67 18.45 -1.90 1.22
N ILE A 68 18.49 -1.04 2.25
CA ILE A 68 18.10 -1.33 3.65
C ILE A 68 16.81 -0.56 4.03
N GLY A 69 16.21 0.19 3.11
CA GLY A 69 14.94 0.84 3.39
C GLY A 69 13.85 -0.22 3.46
N GLY A 70 13.31 -0.37 4.67
CA GLY A 70 12.25 -1.30 4.98
C GLY A 70 11.01 -1.06 4.14
N GLN A 71 10.14 -2.05 4.17
CA GLN A 71 8.80 -1.97 3.62
C GLN A 71 7.98 -1.06 4.54
N GLU A 72 7.94 0.23 4.20
CA GLU A 72 7.26 1.25 5.00
C GLU A 72 5.79 1.31 4.61
N CYS A 73 5.47 1.12 3.32
CA CYS A 73 4.10 0.96 2.90
C CYS A 73 3.57 -0.43 3.29
N LEU A 74 2.44 -0.48 3.99
CA LEU A 74 1.79 -1.75 4.35
C LEU A 74 1.35 -2.56 3.13
N ASP A 75 1.04 -1.88 2.03
CA ASP A 75 0.71 -2.48 0.74
C ASP A 75 1.93 -2.66 -0.18
N ARG A 76 3.13 -2.28 0.29
CA ARG A 76 4.41 -2.40 -0.45
C ARG A 76 4.49 -1.56 -1.72
N SER A 77 3.71 -0.49 -1.81
CA SER A 77 3.72 0.39 -2.98
C SER A 77 5.03 1.17 -3.14
N ASP A 78 5.78 1.37 -2.05
CA ASP A 78 7.12 1.92 -2.01
C ASP A 78 8.17 1.02 -2.69
N GLU A 79 7.95 -0.30 -2.78
CA GLU A 79 8.91 -1.23 -3.39
C GLU A 79 9.09 -1.06 -4.91
N ARG A 80 8.20 -0.33 -5.59
CA ARG A 80 8.35 -0.12 -7.04
C ARG A 80 9.32 1.01 -7.38
N ASN A 81 9.65 1.86 -6.40
CA ASN A 81 10.57 2.98 -6.58
C ASN A 81 12.06 2.58 -6.52
N TYR A 82 12.40 1.33 -6.15
CA TYR A 82 13.78 0.81 -6.17
C TYR A 82 14.47 0.86 -7.55
N LYS A 83 13.75 1.14 -8.65
CA LYS A 83 14.28 1.07 -10.03
C LYS A 83 14.51 2.39 -10.75
N TYR A 84 14.33 3.55 -10.11
CA TYR A 84 14.55 4.84 -10.77
C TYR A 84 15.57 5.73 -10.06
N SER A 85 16.82 5.29 -10.04
CA SER A 85 17.98 6.20 -9.99
C SER A 85 19.25 5.48 -10.50
N GLY A 86 19.21 5.11 -11.78
CA GLY A 86 20.32 4.48 -12.48
C GLY A 86 20.24 4.76 -13.98
N SER A 87 19.99 6.02 -14.35
CA SER A 87 20.17 6.51 -15.73
C SER A 87 20.41 8.02 -15.69
N LEU A 88 21.66 8.38 -15.42
CA LEU A 88 22.47 9.33 -16.18
C LEU A 88 23.93 9.23 -15.70
#